data_AF-A0A970F1M4-F1
#
_entry.id   AF-A0A970F1M4-F1
#
_cell.length_a   1.000
_cell.length_b   1.000
_cell.length_c   1.000
_cell.angle_alpha   90.00
_cell.angle_beta   90.00
_cell.angle_gamma   90.00
#
_symmetry.space_group_name_H-M   'P 1'
#
loop_
_entity.id
_entity.type
_entity.pdbx_description
1 polymer ?
#
loop_
_entity_poly.entity_id
_entity_poly.type
_entity_poly.pdbx_seq_one_letter_code
_entity_poly.pdbx_strand_id
1 'polypeptide(L)'
;MGVPTVAVSKSFFTSFAALPRNKQGRVTEFISKFCANPKAPGINCEKIQGAAEPDMYSVRIDEAYRAVVVRPEDGGEYLLLWVDHHDRAYRWARRKRCRVNPMTGVVQVYDAQLTMDEPEGHGSREETVKSPFAGVTDRQLLRMGVPEEKLAETRAITTIEELYSRKDGYPEDAYENLEMVAAGFSVDEVLEHLREAGSTDAQLQLGGFAVALSNLPATRIMPAQRARSAPKRSAFRVAPVCKRPTGGSKVDESDPPMGRLEQPRRGLCRVGLKLTFAEIMNLTTSWGQTVPVSS
;
A
#
# COMPACT_ATOMS: atom_id res chain seq x y z
N MET A 1 23.76 -2.72 11.28
CA MET A 1 22.38 -2.23 11.11
C MET A 1 21.71 -3.12 10.08
N GLY A 2 20.60 -3.78 10.45
CA GLY A 2 19.87 -4.69 9.56
C GLY A 2 19.33 -3.98 8.32
N VAL A 3 19.01 -4.77 7.29
CA VAL A 3 18.31 -4.26 6.10
C VAL A 3 16.92 -3.80 6.54
N PRO A 4 16.48 -2.58 6.18
CA PRO A 4 15.14 -2.13 6.53
C PRO A 4 14.09 -2.98 5.83
N THR A 5 13.05 -3.36 6.56
CA THR A 5 11.88 -4.07 6.04
C THR A 5 10.82 -3.06 5.66
N VAL A 6 10.45 -3.02 4.38
CA VAL A 6 9.36 -2.17 3.89
C VAL A 6 8.23 -3.05 3.39
N ALA A 7 7.04 -2.85 3.96
CA ALA A 7 5.79 -3.43 3.54
C ALA A 7 4.86 -2.36 2.97
N VAL A 8 3.89 -2.78 2.16
CA VAL A 8 2.91 -1.90 1.52
C VAL A 8 1.53 -2.46 1.77
N SER A 9 0.64 -1.66 2.35
CA SER A 9 -0.73 -2.08 2.62
C SER A 9 -1.57 -2.13 1.34
N LYS A 10 -2.68 -2.85 1.39
CA LYS A 10 -3.70 -2.83 0.34
C LYS A 10 -4.29 -1.42 0.13
N SER A 11 -4.56 -0.71 1.23
CA SER A 11 -5.07 0.68 1.19
C SER A 11 -4.12 1.65 0.49
N PHE A 12 -2.80 1.40 0.53
CA PHE A 12 -1.84 2.16 -0.24
C PHE A 12 -2.03 1.95 -1.74
N PHE A 13 -2.25 0.72 -2.19
CA PHE A 13 -2.51 0.44 -3.61
C PHE A 13 -3.82 1.07 -4.09
N THR A 14 -4.87 1.05 -3.27
CA THR A 14 -6.15 1.72 -3.57
C THR A 14 -5.97 3.22 -3.74
N SER A 15 -5.29 3.89 -2.80
CA SER A 15 -5.01 5.34 -2.91
C SER A 15 -4.08 5.68 -4.06
N PHE A 16 -3.05 4.86 -4.29
CA PHE A 16 -2.14 5.00 -5.44
C PHE A 16 -2.89 4.94 -6.77
N ALA A 17 -3.82 4.00 -6.94
CA ALA A 17 -4.60 3.84 -8.15
C ALA A 17 -5.50 5.06 -8.43
N ALA A 18 -5.97 5.75 -7.38
CA ALA A 18 -6.78 6.95 -7.47
C ALA A 18 -5.98 8.22 -7.86
N LEU A 19 -4.64 8.17 -7.83
CA LEU A 19 -3.80 9.31 -8.18
C LEU A 19 -3.81 9.61 -9.68
N PRO A 20 -3.61 10.88 -10.09
CA PRO A 20 -3.31 11.23 -11.48
C PRO A 20 -2.11 10.46 -12.04
N ARG A 21 -2.16 10.06 -13.31
CA ARG A 21 -1.12 9.24 -13.96
C ARG A 21 0.29 9.81 -13.85
N ASN A 22 0.44 11.13 -13.95
CA ASN A 22 1.73 11.81 -13.80
C ASN A 22 2.30 11.73 -12.37
N LYS A 23 1.45 11.53 -11.36
CA LYS A 23 1.84 11.37 -9.94
C LYS A 23 2.17 9.92 -9.60
N GLN A 24 1.47 8.96 -10.20
CA GLN A 24 1.76 7.53 -10.02
C GLN A 24 3.24 7.19 -10.30
N GLY A 25 3.82 7.72 -11.39
CA GLY A 25 5.25 7.49 -11.70
C GLY A 25 6.21 8.00 -10.62
N ARG A 26 5.89 9.12 -9.96
CA ARG A 26 6.70 9.68 -8.86
C ARG A 26 6.61 8.80 -7.61
N VAL A 27 5.43 8.25 -7.33
CA VAL A 27 5.23 7.31 -6.22
C VAL A 27 6.01 6.02 -6.45
N THR A 28 6.04 5.47 -7.67
CA THR A 28 6.84 4.27 -7.99
C THR A 28 8.34 4.51 -7.82
N GLU A 29 8.84 5.68 -8.25
CA GLU A 29 10.23 6.07 -8.02
C GLU A 29 10.54 6.22 -6.52
N PHE A 30 9.61 6.83 -5.78
CA PHE A 30 9.70 6.95 -4.32
C PHE A 30 9.77 5.58 -3.64
N ILE A 31 8.87 4.64 -3.94
CA ILE A 31 8.86 3.30 -3.32
C ILE A 31 10.21 2.62 -3.54
N SER A 32 10.75 2.71 -4.76
CA SER A 32 12.06 2.14 -5.09
C SER A 32 13.19 2.73 -4.23
N LYS A 33 13.20 4.06 -4.04
CA LYS A 33 14.19 4.75 -3.19
C LYS A 33 13.98 4.43 -1.71
N PHE A 34 12.74 4.38 -1.27
CA PHE A 34 12.37 4.13 0.12
C PHE A 34 12.75 2.71 0.53
N CYS A 35 12.47 1.70 -0.29
CA CYS A 35 12.94 0.33 -0.06
C CYS A 35 14.48 0.22 -0.03
N ALA A 36 15.19 1.05 -0.81
CA ALA A 36 16.65 1.06 -0.79
C ALA A 36 17.23 1.71 0.48
N ASN A 37 16.67 2.86 0.89
CA ASN A 37 17.07 3.57 2.10
C ASN A 37 15.93 4.48 2.62
N PRO A 38 15.14 4.03 3.60
CA PRO A 38 14.06 4.82 4.20
C PRO A 38 14.53 6.07 4.93
N LYS A 39 15.80 6.12 5.34
CA LYS A 39 16.41 7.24 6.09
C LYS A 39 17.17 8.21 5.19
N ALA A 40 17.02 8.11 3.86
CA ALA A 40 17.68 9.04 2.95
C ALA A 40 17.19 10.49 3.18
N PRO A 41 18.07 11.49 3.11
CA PRO A 41 17.75 12.87 3.52
C PRO A 41 16.63 13.54 2.71
N GLY A 42 16.33 13.05 1.49
CA GLY A 42 15.23 13.56 0.66
C GLY A 42 13.86 12.93 0.90
N ILE A 43 13.75 11.94 1.79
CA ILE A 43 12.49 11.25 2.11
C ILE A 43 11.63 12.11 3.06
N ASN A 44 12.25 12.95 3.89
CA ASN A 44 11.60 13.81 4.88
C ASN A 44 10.57 13.04 5.72
N CYS A 45 11.05 12.07 6.50
CA CYS A 45 10.21 11.29 7.40
C CYS A 45 9.90 12.11 8.66
N GLU A 46 8.69 12.64 8.74
CA GLU A 46 8.25 13.55 9.80
C GLU A 46 7.04 12.98 10.55
N LYS A 47 7.07 13.02 11.88
CA LYS A 47 5.97 12.54 12.72
C LYS A 47 4.73 13.41 12.51
N ILE A 48 3.57 12.79 12.25
CA ILE A 48 2.32 13.53 11.99
C ILE A 48 1.72 13.97 13.34
N GLN A 49 1.61 15.28 13.53
CA GLN A 49 0.97 15.84 14.74
C GLN A 49 -0.54 15.61 14.71
N GLY A 50 -1.08 15.12 15.83
CA GLY A 50 -2.51 14.81 15.98
C GLY A 50 -2.98 13.59 15.18
N ALA A 51 -2.07 12.74 14.70
CA ALA A 51 -2.42 11.45 14.15
C ALA A 51 -3.15 10.59 15.18
N ALA A 52 -4.13 9.78 14.74
CA ALA A 52 -4.81 8.86 15.64
C ALA A 52 -3.87 7.76 16.15
N GLU A 53 -2.93 7.33 15.32
CA GLU A 53 -1.88 6.37 15.66
C GLU A 53 -0.57 7.11 16.04
N PRO A 54 0.02 6.85 17.23
CA PRO A 54 1.24 7.53 17.69
C PRO A 54 2.45 7.34 16.78
N ASP A 55 2.56 6.19 16.11
CA ASP A 55 3.72 5.80 15.30
C ASP A 55 3.57 6.13 13.82
N MET A 56 2.78 7.17 13.51
CA MET A 56 2.44 7.54 12.15
C MET A 56 3.24 8.76 11.67
N TYR A 57 3.87 8.58 10.51
CA TYR A 57 4.80 9.51 9.90
C TYR A 57 4.33 9.84 8.49
N SER A 58 4.69 11.03 8.03
CA SER A 58 4.55 11.43 6.64
C SER A 58 5.92 11.40 5.96
N VAL A 59 5.93 11.01 4.70
CA VAL A 59 7.11 11.02 3.83
C VAL A 59 6.79 11.75 2.54
N ARG A 60 7.79 12.48 2.02
CA ARG A 60 7.63 13.34 0.85
C ARG A 60 7.71 12.52 -0.44
N ILE A 61 6.69 12.64 -1.28
CA ILE A 61 6.70 12.13 -2.65
C ILE A 61 7.18 13.24 -3.59
N ASP A 62 6.52 14.40 -3.52
CA ASP A 62 6.90 15.61 -4.24
C ASP A 62 6.52 16.85 -3.39
N GLU A 63 6.36 18.03 -3.99
CA GLU A 63 5.94 19.22 -3.25
C GLU A 63 4.53 19.09 -2.63
N ALA A 64 3.56 18.58 -3.40
CA ALA A 64 2.15 18.56 -3.03
C ALA A 64 1.65 17.22 -2.44
N TYR A 65 2.36 16.11 -2.71
CA TYR A 65 1.93 14.76 -2.33
C TYR A 65 2.79 14.19 -1.19
N ARG A 66 2.14 13.44 -0.31
CA ARG A 66 2.73 12.73 0.82
C ARG A 66 2.25 11.30 0.84
N ALA A 67 3.11 10.40 1.29
CA ALA A 67 2.68 9.08 1.75
C ALA A 67 2.64 9.07 3.28
N VAL A 68 1.71 8.28 3.83
CA VAL A 68 1.57 8.01 5.26
C VAL A 68 2.19 6.65 5.53
N VAL A 69 3.02 6.59 6.57
CA VAL A 69 3.83 5.42 6.94
C VAL A 69 3.69 5.18 8.43
N VAL A 70 3.56 3.92 8.85
CA VAL A 70 3.75 3.55 10.25
C VAL A 70 5.13 2.93 10.45
N ARG A 71 5.78 3.35 11.52
CA ARG A 71 7.13 2.92 11.89
C ARG A 71 7.26 2.83 13.42
N PRO A 72 7.37 1.62 14.00
CA PRO A 72 7.61 1.44 15.43
C PRO A 72 8.90 2.13 15.90
N GLU A 73 8.95 2.50 17.18
CA GLU A 73 10.11 3.17 17.78
C GLU A 73 11.39 2.30 17.75
N ASP A 74 11.25 0.99 17.97
CA ASP A 74 12.35 0.00 18.01
C ASP A 74 13.08 -0.16 16.66
N GLY A 75 12.43 0.28 15.57
CA GLY A 75 13.07 0.69 14.32
C GLY A 75 13.59 -0.42 13.40
N GLY A 76 13.20 -0.36 12.13
CA GLY A 76 13.68 -1.26 11.07
C GLY A 76 12.57 -1.60 10.08
N GLU A 77 11.34 -1.57 10.58
CA GLU A 77 10.11 -1.88 9.86
C GLU A 77 9.35 -0.61 9.47
N TYR A 78 8.84 -0.60 8.24
CA TYR A 78 8.03 0.47 7.70
C TYR A 78 6.84 -0.13 6.97
N LEU A 79 5.65 0.39 7.24
CA LEU A 79 4.44 0.03 6.50
C LEU A 79 3.90 1.26 5.79
N LEU A 80 3.93 1.25 4.46
CA LEU A 80 3.28 2.28 3.64
C LEU A 80 1.76 2.04 3.68
N LEU A 81 1.00 3.05 4.11
CA LEU A 81 -0.44 2.92 4.36
C LEU A 81 -1.33 3.68 3.37
N TRP A 82 -0.91 4.88 2.98
CA TRP A 82 -1.74 5.76 2.15
C TRP A 82 -0.87 6.72 1.34
N VAL A 83 -1.34 7.17 0.18
CA VAL A 83 -0.67 8.22 -0.60
C VAL A 83 -1.67 9.21 -1.19
N ASP A 84 -1.46 10.50 -0.94
CA ASP A 84 -2.39 11.55 -1.40
C ASP A 84 -1.76 12.96 -1.37
N HIS A 85 -2.52 13.97 -1.80
CA HIS A 85 -2.25 15.37 -1.52
C HIS A 85 -2.10 15.59 -0.01
N HIS A 86 -1.14 16.42 0.41
CA HIS A 86 -0.74 16.54 1.81
C HIS A 86 -1.92 16.72 2.78
N ASP A 87 -2.88 17.59 2.49
CA ASP A 87 -4.05 17.83 3.36
C ASP A 87 -4.94 16.60 3.51
N ARG A 88 -5.13 15.84 2.43
CA ARG A 88 -5.93 14.62 2.46
C ARG A 88 -5.19 13.50 3.18
N ALA A 89 -3.88 13.37 2.96
CA ALA A 89 -3.03 12.43 3.70
C ALA A 89 -3.05 12.72 5.21
N TYR A 90 -2.96 13.98 5.63
CA TYR A 90 -3.05 14.33 7.05
C TYR A 90 -4.44 14.10 7.63
N ARG A 91 -5.53 14.45 6.91
CA ARG A 91 -6.89 14.11 7.35
C ARG A 91 -7.15 12.61 7.44
N TRP A 92 -6.52 11.82 6.58
CA TRP A 92 -6.57 10.36 6.67
C TRP A 92 -5.85 9.86 7.92
N ALA A 93 -4.63 10.34 8.17
CA ALA A 93 -3.81 9.97 9.34
C ALA A 93 -4.46 10.38 10.68
N ARG A 94 -5.23 11.46 10.73
CA ARG A 94 -5.95 11.88 11.94
C ARG A 94 -7.12 10.96 12.30
N ARG A 95 -7.60 10.14 11.36
CA ARG A 95 -8.77 9.28 11.55
C ARG A 95 -8.42 7.80 11.64
N LYS A 96 -7.36 7.35 10.98
CA LYS A 96 -7.02 5.92 10.89
C LYS A 96 -6.06 5.47 11.98
N ARG A 97 -6.34 4.33 12.61
CA ARG A 97 -5.40 3.57 13.45
C ARG A 97 -4.74 2.47 12.64
N CYS A 98 -3.56 2.05 13.08
CA CYS A 98 -2.84 0.90 12.53
C CYS A 98 -2.22 0.10 13.66
N ARG A 99 -2.77 -1.08 13.95
CA ARG A 99 -2.34 -1.92 15.08
C ARG A 99 -2.24 -3.38 14.67
N VAL A 100 -1.39 -4.13 15.37
CA VAL A 100 -1.42 -5.60 15.29
C VAL A 100 -2.56 -6.08 16.16
N ASN A 101 -3.47 -6.86 15.59
CA ASN A 101 -4.54 -7.47 16.36
C ASN A 101 -3.98 -8.59 17.25
N PRO A 102 -4.21 -8.56 18.57
CA PRO A 102 -3.64 -9.57 19.48
C PRO A 102 -4.24 -10.97 19.29
N MET A 103 -5.46 -11.07 18.77
CA MET A 103 -6.18 -12.33 18.58
C MET A 103 -5.91 -12.99 17.23
N THR A 104 -5.55 -12.21 16.20
CA THR A 104 -5.28 -12.74 14.85
C THR A 104 -3.82 -12.60 14.42
N GLY A 105 -3.04 -11.74 15.09
CA GLY A 105 -1.66 -11.43 14.71
C GLY A 105 -1.53 -10.60 13.42
N VAL A 106 -2.65 -10.18 12.83
CA VAL A 106 -2.70 -9.44 11.56
C VAL A 106 -2.55 -7.93 11.82
N VAL A 107 -1.87 -7.22 10.91
CA VAL A 107 -1.86 -5.76 10.93
C VAL A 107 -3.19 -5.23 10.39
N GLN A 108 -3.92 -4.51 11.23
CA GLN A 108 -5.22 -3.96 10.92
C GLN A 108 -5.17 -2.44 10.82
N VAL A 109 -5.86 -1.90 9.82
CA VAL A 109 -6.04 -0.46 9.59
C VAL A 109 -7.53 -0.16 9.62
N TYR A 110 -7.97 0.73 10.51
CA TYR A 110 -9.39 1.01 10.75
C TYR A 110 -9.59 2.45 11.22
N ASP A 111 -10.83 2.95 11.21
CA ASP A 111 -11.11 4.29 11.77
C ASP A 111 -11.06 4.24 13.29
N ALA A 112 -10.27 5.12 13.90
CA ALA A 112 -10.36 5.41 15.31
C ALA A 112 -11.81 5.76 15.64
N GLN A 113 -12.31 5.30 16.78
CA GLN A 113 -13.51 5.91 17.33
C GLN A 113 -13.17 7.38 17.59
N LEU A 114 -13.77 8.27 16.80
CA LEU A 114 -13.91 9.65 17.22
C LEU A 114 -14.75 9.56 18.49
N THR A 115 -14.24 10.05 19.61
CA THR A 115 -15.07 10.36 20.77
C THR A 115 -16.13 11.33 20.25
N MET A 116 -17.26 10.79 19.81
CA MET A 116 -18.45 11.59 19.69
C MET A 116 -18.78 11.94 21.13
N ASP A 117 -18.75 13.23 21.43
CA ASP A 117 -19.45 13.76 22.60
C ASP A 117 -20.81 13.06 22.71
N GLU A 118 -21.19 12.74 23.94
CA GLU A 118 -22.41 12.01 24.33
C GLU A 118 -23.53 12.12 23.30
N PRO A 119 -24.17 10.99 22.90
CA PRO A 119 -25.35 11.10 22.07
C PRO A 119 -26.42 11.86 22.86
N GLU A 120 -26.69 13.11 22.47
CA GLU A 120 -27.93 13.78 22.81
C GLU A 120 -29.07 12.84 22.40
N GLY A 121 -29.91 12.54 23.40
CA GLY A 121 -30.84 11.43 23.40
C GLY A 121 -31.60 11.25 22.10
N HIS A 122 -31.37 10.11 21.45
CA HIS A 122 -32.29 9.59 20.45
C HIS A 122 -33.16 8.55 21.16
N GLY A 123 -34.44 8.93 21.30
CA GLY A 123 -35.42 8.22 22.07
C GLY A 123 -35.55 6.75 21.70
N SER A 124 -35.87 5.98 22.73
CA SER A 124 -36.45 4.64 22.69
C SER A 124 -37.26 4.37 21.42
N ARG A 125 -36.71 3.56 20.52
CA ARG A 125 -37.49 2.83 19.51
C ARG A 125 -37.41 1.35 19.84
N GLU A 126 -38.41 0.90 20.59
CA GLU A 126 -38.75 -0.51 20.73
C GLU A 126 -39.36 -1.00 19.41
N GLU A 127 -38.51 -1.44 18.49
CA GLU A 127 -38.87 -2.50 17.54
C GLU A 127 -37.77 -3.55 17.69
N THR A 128 -38.15 -4.76 18.12
CA THR A 128 -37.26 -5.89 18.37
C THR A 128 -36.70 -6.46 17.07
N VAL A 129 -36.04 -5.63 16.25
CA VAL A 129 -35.17 -6.12 15.19
C VAL A 129 -33.95 -6.68 15.90
N LYS A 130 -33.87 -8.01 15.94
CA LYS A 130 -32.70 -8.70 16.50
C LYS A 130 -31.50 -8.21 15.70
N SER A 131 -30.60 -7.46 16.35
CA SER A 131 -29.32 -7.06 15.78
C SER A 131 -28.68 -8.27 15.08
N PRO A 132 -28.05 -8.10 13.91
CA PRO A 132 -27.35 -9.18 13.21
C PRO A 132 -26.34 -9.90 14.11
N PHE A 133 -25.86 -9.23 15.17
CA PHE A 133 -24.85 -9.74 16.09
C PHE A 133 -25.39 -10.06 17.50
N ALA A 134 -26.72 -10.09 17.70
CA ALA A 134 -27.33 -10.31 19.01
C ALA A 134 -26.90 -11.65 19.66
N GLY A 135 -26.70 -12.70 18.85
CA GLY A 135 -26.25 -14.02 19.31
C GLY A 135 -24.73 -14.19 19.44
N VAL A 136 -23.94 -13.16 19.10
CA VAL A 136 -22.47 -13.21 19.09
C VAL A 136 -21.96 -12.60 20.38
N THR A 137 -21.03 -13.25 21.09
CA THR A 137 -20.39 -12.70 22.30
C THR A 137 -19.22 -11.77 21.95
N ASP A 138 -18.82 -10.87 22.85
CA ASP A 138 -17.68 -9.98 22.61
C ASP A 138 -16.39 -10.78 22.38
N ARG A 139 -16.23 -11.88 23.13
CA ARG A 139 -15.11 -12.81 22.93
C ARG A 139 -15.10 -13.40 21.51
N GLN A 140 -16.26 -13.70 20.94
CA GLN A 140 -16.36 -14.18 19.57
C GLN A 140 -16.05 -13.07 18.56
N LEU A 141 -16.56 -11.84 18.76
CA LEU A 141 -16.22 -10.68 17.92
C LEU A 141 -14.70 -10.42 17.90
N LEU A 142 -14.05 -10.44 19.05
CA LEU A 142 -12.59 -10.30 19.17
C LEU A 142 -11.85 -11.42 18.41
N ARG A 143 -12.32 -12.67 18.50
CA ARG A 143 -11.74 -13.81 17.77
C ARG A 143 -11.97 -13.72 16.25
N MET A 144 -13.03 -13.05 15.82
CA MET A 144 -13.27 -12.73 14.41
C MET A 144 -12.43 -11.52 13.94
N GLY A 145 -11.53 -11.00 14.77
CA GLY A 145 -10.63 -9.91 14.41
C GLY A 145 -11.20 -8.51 14.64
N VAL A 146 -12.40 -8.36 15.22
CA VAL A 146 -12.94 -7.04 15.57
C VAL A 146 -12.03 -6.41 16.64
N PRO A 147 -11.49 -5.19 16.44
CA PRO A 147 -10.73 -4.50 17.47
C PRO A 147 -11.59 -4.22 18.69
N GLU A 148 -10.99 -4.22 19.88
CA GLU A 148 -11.71 -3.90 21.13
C GLU A 148 -12.42 -2.53 21.06
N GLU A 149 -11.73 -1.53 20.48
CA GLU A 149 -12.26 -0.18 20.22
C GLU A 149 -13.49 -0.18 19.31
N LYS A 150 -13.77 -1.25 18.56
CA LYS A 150 -14.92 -1.32 17.64
C LYS A 150 -16.09 -2.12 18.19
N LEU A 151 -15.95 -2.81 19.32
CA LEU A 151 -17.00 -3.68 19.88
C LEU A 151 -18.30 -2.91 20.12
N ALA A 152 -18.25 -1.76 20.79
CA ALA A 152 -19.44 -0.95 21.06
C ALA A 152 -20.13 -0.50 19.76
N GLU A 153 -19.35 -0.12 18.75
CA GLU A 153 -19.88 0.26 17.44
C GLU A 153 -20.53 -0.93 16.72
N THR A 154 -19.94 -2.12 16.80
CA THR A 154 -20.48 -3.35 16.21
C THR A 154 -21.79 -3.76 16.88
N ARG A 155 -21.86 -3.64 18.22
CA ARG A 155 -23.07 -3.91 19.01
C ARG A 155 -24.22 -2.97 18.69
N ALA A 156 -23.90 -1.73 18.34
CA ALA A 156 -24.89 -0.73 17.96
C ALA A 156 -25.44 -0.92 16.52
N ILE A 157 -24.96 -1.91 15.77
CA ILE A 157 -25.51 -2.22 14.44
C ILE A 157 -26.80 -3.02 14.61
N THR A 158 -27.88 -2.46 14.06
CA THR A 158 -29.22 -3.04 14.12
C THR A 158 -29.70 -3.61 12.79
N THR A 159 -29.11 -3.17 11.66
CA THR A 159 -29.46 -3.63 10.31
C THR A 159 -28.24 -4.00 9.48
N ILE A 160 -28.45 -4.76 8.40
CA ILE A 160 -27.37 -5.14 7.46
C ILE A 160 -26.90 -3.91 6.67
N GLU A 161 -27.81 -2.99 6.34
CA GLU A 161 -27.48 -1.75 5.65
C GLU A 161 -26.56 -0.85 6.49
N GLU A 162 -26.77 -0.80 7.81
CA GLU A 162 -25.88 -0.11 8.74
C GLU A 162 -24.47 -0.73 8.73
N LEU A 163 -24.36 -2.06 8.73
CA LEU A 163 -23.07 -2.75 8.60
C LEU A 163 -22.35 -2.31 7.32
N TYR A 164 -23.04 -2.36 6.18
CA TYR A 164 -22.46 -1.99 4.88
C TYR A 164 -22.01 -0.53 4.80
N SER A 165 -22.77 0.38 5.42
CA SER A 165 -22.41 1.80 5.48
C SER A 165 -21.11 2.08 6.26
N ARG A 166 -20.74 1.18 7.19
CA ARG A 166 -19.56 1.32 8.07
C ARG A 166 -18.33 0.59 7.56
N LYS A 167 -18.41 -0.10 6.40
CA LYS A 167 -17.33 -0.91 5.82
C LYS A 167 -15.94 -0.27 5.89
N ASP A 168 -15.83 0.97 5.42
CA ASP A 168 -14.55 1.67 5.32
C ASP A 168 -13.91 1.98 6.69
N GLY A 169 -14.69 1.90 7.77
CA GLY A 169 -14.26 2.17 9.15
C GLY A 169 -13.76 0.94 9.91
N TYR A 170 -13.94 -0.27 9.38
CA TYR A 170 -13.51 -1.52 10.00
C TYR A 170 -12.23 -2.06 9.36
N PRO A 171 -11.44 -2.88 10.09
CA PRO A 171 -10.44 -3.73 9.45
C PRO A 171 -11.10 -4.64 8.42
N GLU A 172 -10.44 -4.84 7.29
CA GLU A 172 -10.99 -5.61 6.17
C GLU A 172 -11.29 -7.07 6.56
N ASP A 173 -10.34 -7.73 7.22
CA ASP A 173 -10.48 -9.10 7.73
C ASP A 173 -11.64 -9.23 8.73
N ALA A 174 -11.75 -8.29 9.66
CA ALA A 174 -12.85 -8.26 10.62
C ALA A 174 -14.21 -8.04 9.94
N TYR A 175 -14.26 -7.13 8.96
CA TYR A 175 -15.49 -6.82 8.23
C TYR A 175 -15.99 -8.01 7.41
N GLU A 176 -15.10 -8.74 6.73
CA GLU A 176 -15.44 -9.95 5.98
C GLU A 176 -16.11 -11.00 6.90
N ASN A 177 -15.56 -11.20 8.10
CA ASN A 177 -16.16 -12.12 9.08
C ASN A 177 -17.52 -11.64 9.59
N LEU A 178 -17.69 -10.34 9.83
CA LEU A 178 -18.98 -9.76 10.22
C LEU A 178 -20.02 -9.90 9.10
N GLU A 179 -19.61 -9.75 7.84
CA GLU A 179 -20.46 -9.95 6.68
C GLU A 179 -20.91 -11.40 6.54
N MET A 180 -20.04 -12.38 6.82
CA MET A 180 -20.44 -13.80 6.87
C MET A 180 -21.51 -14.05 7.94
N VAL A 181 -21.32 -13.53 9.17
CA VAL A 181 -22.35 -13.67 10.22
C VAL A 181 -23.66 -13.00 9.79
N ALA A 182 -23.59 -11.80 9.20
CA ALA A 182 -24.77 -11.09 8.70
C ALA A 182 -25.47 -11.84 7.54
N ALA A 183 -24.73 -12.61 6.74
CA ALA A 183 -25.27 -13.48 5.69
C ALA A 183 -25.90 -14.78 6.23
N GLY A 184 -25.83 -15.03 7.55
CA GLY A 184 -26.49 -16.15 8.23
C GLY A 184 -25.58 -17.32 8.56
N PHE A 185 -24.26 -17.21 8.33
CA PHE A 185 -23.31 -18.21 8.81
C PHE A 185 -23.21 -18.17 10.33
N SER A 186 -23.12 -19.34 10.96
CA SER A 186 -22.90 -19.42 12.39
C SER A 186 -21.49 -18.96 12.76
N VAL A 187 -21.33 -18.44 13.97
CA VAL A 187 -20.03 -17.98 14.46
C VAL A 187 -19.01 -19.12 14.47
N ASP A 188 -19.44 -20.34 14.75
CA ASP A 188 -18.55 -21.51 14.77
C ASP A 188 -18.06 -21.85 13.35
N GLU A 189 -18.90 -21.73 12.33
CA GLU A 189 -18.48 -21.90 10.92
C GLU A 189 -17.49 -20.82 10.49
N VAL A 190 -17.71 -19.56 10.87
CA VAL A 190 -16.78 -18.46 10.57
C VAL A 190 -15.44 -18.68 11.27
N LEU A 191 -15.45 -19.06 12.55
CA LEU A 191 -14.23 -19.33 13.30
C LEU A 191 -13.48 -20.55 12.76
N GLU A 192 -14.18 -21.57 12.26
CA GLU A 192 -13.56 -22.72 11.61
C GLU A 192 -12.91 -22.31 10.29
N HIS A 193 -13.59 -21.51 9.49
CA HIS A 193 -13.03 -20.95 8.25
C HIS A 193 -11.73 -20.17 8.52
N LEU A 194 -11.66 -19.39 9.60
CA LEU A 194 -10.46 -18.65 9.98
C LEU A 194 -9.30 -19.55 10.39
N ARG A 195 -9.58 -20.68 11.06
CA ARG A 195 -8.55 -21.68 11.41
C ARG A 195 -7.99 -22.36 10.17
N GLU A 196 -8.87 -22.77 9.25
CA GLU A 196 -8.50 -23.39 7.98
C GLU A 196 -7.66 -22.44 7.10
N ALA A 197 -7.98 -21.15 7.12
CA ALA A 197 -7.24 -20.11 6.40
C ALA A 197 -5.82 -19.82 6.96
N GLY A 198 -5.40 -20.53 8.01
CA GLY A 198 -4.03 -20.46 8.54
C GLY A 198 -3.85 -19.60 9.78
N SER A 199 -4.95 -19.21 10.46
CA SER A 199 -4.88 -18.60 11.80
C SER A 199 -4.67 -19.70 12.85
N THR A 200 -3.49 -20.32 12.86
CA THR A 200 -3.21 -21.37 13.86
C THR A 200 -2.87 -20.69 15.20
N ASP A 201 -3.41 -21.18 16.32
CA ASP A 201 -3.13 -20.70 17.68
C ASP A 201 -1.61 -20.54 17.98
N ALA A 202 -0.74 -21.23 17.23
CA ALA A 202 0.71 -21.15 17.32
C ALA A 202 1.33 -19.80 16.87
N GLN A 203 0.64 -18.98 16.06
CA GLN A 203 1.11 -17.62 15.69
C GLN A 203 0.71 -16.54 16.71
N LEU A 204 -0.21 -16.85 17.63
CA LEU A 204 -0.86 -15.89 18.52
C LEU A 204 -0.02 -15.48 19.75
N GLN A 205 1.13 -16.11 19.98
CA GLN A 205 1.86 -15.93 21.24
C GLN A 205 3.07 -14.98 21.19
N LEU A 206 3.67 -14.64 20.04
CA LEU A 206 4.95 -13.87 20.02
C LEU A 206 5.15 -12.99 18.77
N GLY A 207 4.09 -12.49 18.16
CA GLY A 207 4.19 -11.72 16.91
C GLY A 207 4.36 -10.22 17.12
N GLY A 208 5.59 -9.72 17.30
CA GLY A 208 5.86 -8.28 17.19
C GLY A 208 5.46 -7.72 15.80
N PHE A 209 5.43 -6.39 15.65
CA PHE A 209 5.04 -5.73 14.38
C PHE A 209 5.76 -6.29 13.15
N ALA A 210 7.05 -6.63 13.26
CA ALA A 210 7.84 -7.26 12.20
C ALA A 210 7.30 -8.63 11.73
N VAL A 211 6.82 -9.46 12.67
CA VAL A 211 6.22 -10.76 12.36
C VAL A 211 4.89 -10.55 11.64
N ALA A 212 4.07 -9.62 12.14
CA ALA A 212 2.79 -9.28 11.54
C ALA A 212 2.94 -8.75 10.09
N LEU A 213 3.98 -7.94 9.81
CA LEU A 213 4.28 -7.50 8.44
C LEU A 213 4.64 -8.63 7.48
N SER A 214 5.29 -9.67 8.00
CA SER A 214 5.68 -10.84 7.20
C SER A 214 4.47 -11.70 6.79
N ASN A 215 3.37 -11.59 7.53
CA ASN A 215 2.13 -12.34 7.33
C ASN A 215 1.04 -11.56 6.58
N LEU A 216 1.27 -10.29 6.23
CA LEU A 216 0.30 -9.47 5.51
C LEU A 216 -0.03 -10.07 4.13
N PRO A 217 -1.32 -10.31 3.80
CA PRO A 217 -1.76 -10.93 2.55
C PRO A 217 -1.70 -9.92 1.38
N ALA A 218 -0.50 -9.46 1.04
CA ALA A 218 -0.13 -8.63 -0.12
C ALA A 218 1.34 -8.18 -0.05
N THR A 219 2.08 -8.50 1.01
CA THR A 219 3.42 -7.93 1.19
C THR A 219 4.42 -8.59 0.26
N ARG A 220 4.78 -7.88 -0.81
CA ARG A 220 6.10 -8.07 -1.41
C ARG A 220 7.12 -7.47 -0.47
N ILE A 221 7.73 -8.29 0.38
CA ILE A 221 8.95 -7.91 1.10
C ILE A 221 9.96 -7.59 0.00
N MET A 222 10.24 -6.31 -0.22
CA MET A 222 11.25 -5.88 -1.18
C MET A 222 12.56 -5.80 -0.41
N PRO A 223 13.46 -6.80 -0.49
CA PRO A 223 14.77 -6.64 0.11
C PRO A 223 15.44 -5.44 -0.54
N ALA A 224 16.00 -4.54 0.27
CA ALA A 224 16.80 -3.43 -0.23
C ALA A 224 17.89 -4.00 -1.15
N GLN A 225 17.81 -3.73 -2.44
CA GLN A 225 18.81 -4.23 -3.38
C GLN A 225 20.16 -3.58 -3.02
N ARG A 226 21.13 -4.40 -2.62
CA ARG A 226 22.51 -3.96 -2.41
C ARG A 226 23.01 -3.40 -3.74
N ALA A 227 23.29 -2.09 -3.79
CA ALA A 227 23.79 -1.43 -4.99
C ALA A 227 25.05 -2.16 -5.48
N ARG A 228 24.94 -2.95 -6.55
CA ARG A 228 26.10 -3.56 -7.20
C ARG A 228 26.82 -2.43 -7.93
N SER A 229 28.06 -2.17 -7.55
CA SER A 229 28.96 -1.27 -8.27
C SER A 229 29.01 -1.66 -9.75
N ALA A 230 28.66 -0.73 -10.63
CA ALA A 230 28.75 -0.94 -12.07
C ALA A 230 30.20 -1.29 -12.47
N PRO A 231 30.43 -2.31 -13.32
CA PRO A 231 31.77 -2.58 -13.80
C PRO A 231 32.25 -1.42 -14.69
N LYS A 232 33.47 -0.93 -14.41
CA LYS A 232 34.16 0.08 -15.22
C LYS A 232 34.22 -0.43 -16.67
N ARG A 233 33.53 0.24 -17.59
CA ARG A 233 33.63 -0.05 -19.02
C ARG A 233 35.05 0.30 -19.48
N SER A 234 35.82 -0.74 -19.79
CA SER A 234 37.04 -0.66 -20.59
C SER A 234 36.73 -0.01 -21.94
N ALA A 235 37.57 0.95 -22.33
CA ALA A 235 37.45 1.71 -23.56
C ALA A 235 37.59 0.80 -24.79
N PHE A 236 36.52 0.65 -25.57
CA PHE A 236 36.61 0.08 -26.91
C PHE A 236 36.93 1.22 -27.89
N ARG A 237 38.18 1.26 -28.37
CA ARG A 237 38.61 2.08 -29.51
C ARG A 237 37.88 1.59 -30.77
N VAL A 238 37.27 2.51 -31.52
CA VAL A 238 36.85 2.26 -32.90
C VAL A 238 37.73 3.12 -33.80
N ALA A 239 38.49 2.47 -34.68
CA ALA A 239 39.29 3.11 -35.73
C ALA A 239 38.40 3.53 -36.92
N PRO A 240 38.75 4.56 -37.70
CA PRO A 240 37.93 5.02 -38.82
C PRO A 240 38.25 4.23 -40.09
N VAL A 241 37.23 3.83 -40.83
CA VAL A 241 37.37 3.33 -42.22
C VAL A 241 36.67 4.31 -43.15
N CYS A 242 37.48 5.03 -43.92
CA CYS A 242 37.07 5.83 -45.07
C CYS A 242 36.64 4.94 -46.24
N LYS A 243 35.51 5.24 -46.89
CA LYS A 243 35.36 5.07 -48.36
C LYS A 243 34.47 6.18 -48.94
N ARG A 244 34.99 6.85 -49.97
CA ARG A 244 34.26 7.75 -50.90
C ARG A 244 33.41 6.93 -51.87
N PRO A 245 32.46 7.59 -52.53
CA PRO A 245 32.49 7.58 -53.99
C PRO A 245 32.37 8.98 -54.62
N THR A 246 32.72 9.03 -55.90
CA THR A 246 33.02 10.16 -56.78
C THR A 246 31.87 10.55 -57.73
N GLY A 247 31.86 11.83 -58.17
CA GLY A 247 31.13 12.41 -59.32
C GLY A 247 29.91 13.26 -58.89
N GLY A 248 29.72 14.56 -59.15
CA GLY A 248 30.06 15.48 -60.27
C GLY A 248 28.86 15.57 -61.22
N SER A 249 28.22 16.69 -61.63
CA SER A 249 28.41 18.15 -61.50
C SER A 249 27.12 18.89 -61.95
N LYS A 250 27.04 20.21 -61.66
CA LYS A 250 26.37 21.35 -62.34
C LYS A 250 25.21 22.10 -61.65
N VAL A 251 25.58 23.30 -61.16
CA VAL A 251 25.00 24.67 -61.23
C VAL A 251 23.52 24.88 -61.59
N ASP A 252 22.81 25.71 -60.82
CA ASP A 252 22.55 27.12 -61.20
C ASP A 252 22.07 27.99 -60.02
N GLU A 253 22.30 29.28 -60.18
CA GLU A 253 22.28 30.41 -59.25
C GLU A 253 20.91 31.11 -59.16
N SER A 254 20.49 31.61 -57.98
CA SER A 254 19.65 32.82 -57.74
C SER A 254 19.11 32.91 -56.28
N ASP A 255 19.52 33.95 -55.56
CA ASP A 255 18.95 34.50 -54.29
C ASP A 255 18.15 35.81 -54.64
N PRO A 256 17.32 36.48 -53.79
CA PRO A 256 17.43 36.64 -52.32
C PRO A 256 16.02 36.78 -51.58
N PRO A 257 15.81 37.49 -50.45
CA PRO A 257 15.38 36.86 -49.19
C PRO A 257 14.00 37.33 -48.65
N MET A 258 13.35 36.50 -47.82
CA MET A 258 12.28 36.96 -46.90
C MET A 258 12.38 36.21 -45.58
N GLY A 259 12.68 36.97 -44.52
CA GLY A 259 12.87 36.46 -43.16
C GLY A 259 11.59 35.93 -42.55
N ARG A 260 11.62 34.66 -42.13
CA ARG A 260 10.71 34.07 -41.16
C ARG A 260 11.53 33.17 -40.24
N LEU A 261 11.73 33.61 -39.00
CA LEU A 261 12.43 32.86 -37.95
C LEU A 261 11.50 31.75 -37.44
N GLU A 262 11.67 30.54 -37.96
CA GLU A 262 11.17 29.30 -37.35
C GLU A 262 12.22 28.66 -36.43
N GLN A 263 11.71 28.01 -35.40
CA GLN A 263 12.40 27.49 -34.22
C GLN A 263 13.27 26.24 -34.51
N PRO A 264 14.37 26.01 -33.76
CA PRO A 264 15.13 24.78 -33.86
C PRO A 264 14.50 23.66 -33.00
N ARG A 265 14.11 22.57 -33.66
CA ARG A 265 13.79 21.27 -33.04
C ARG A 265 15.07 20.65 -32.44
N ARG A 266 15.10 20.43 -31.12
CA ARG A 266 16.09 19.56 -30.47
C ARG A 266 15.46 18.19 -30.19
N GLY A 267 16.03 17.16 -30.80
CA GLY A 267 15.66 15.76 -30.60
C GLY A 267 16.03 15.26 -29.21
N LEU A 268 15.05 14.68 -28.51
CA LEU A 268 15.27 13.89 -27.30
C LEU A 268 15.70 12.47 -27.69
N CYS A 269 16.90 12.06 -27.25
CA CYS A 269 17.25 10.65 -27.12
C CYS A 269 16.45 10.03 -25.96
N ARG A 270 15.48 9.18 -26.29
CA ARG A 270 14.79 8.30 -25.35
C ARG A 270 15.69 7.09 -25.04
N VAL A 271 16.11 6.94 -23.78
CA VAL A 271 16.46 5.62 -23.23
C VAL A 271 15.26 5.20 -22.38
N GLY A 272 14.37 4.43 -23.00
CA GLY A 272 13.20 3.86 -22.31
C GLY A 272 13.56 2.52 -21.70
N LEU A 273 13.59 2.42 -20.37
CA LEU A 273 13.15 1.18 -19.74
C LEU A 273 11.62 1.22 -19.71
N LYS A 274 11.00 0.58 -20.69
CA LYS A 274 9.58 0.22 -20.61
C LYS A 274 9.52 -1.08 -19.81
N LEU A 275 9.20 -0.99 -18.53
CA LEU A 275 8.47 -2.07 -17.90
C LEU A 275 7.00 -1.82 -18.23
N THR A 276 6.39 -2.76 -18.93
CA THR A 276 4.99 -2.65 -19.34
C THR A 276 4.08 -3.02 -18.17
N PHE A 277 2.89 -2.44 -18.13
CA PHE A 277 1.85 -2.70 -17.12
C PHE A 277 1.54 -4.21 -16.96
N ALA A 278 1.76 -5.00 -18.03
CA ALA A 278 1.65 -6.46 -18.01
C ALA A 278 2.74 -7.15 -17.16
N GLU A 279 3.97 -6.64 -17.09
CA GLU A 279 5.04 -7.26 -16.27
C GLU A 279 4.85 -7.04 -14.76
N ILE A 280 4.05 -6.05 -14.38
CA ILE A 280 3.64 -5.84 -12.98
C ILE A 280 2.45 -6.74 -12.61
N MET A 281 1.58 -7.06 -13.58
CA MET A 281 0.39 -7.89 -13.37
C MET A 281 0.63 -9.39 -13.58
N ASN A 282 1.65 -9.83 -14.32
CA ASN A 282 1.82 -11.24 -14.72
C ASN A 282 2.66 -12.10 -13.74
N LEU A 283 2.69 -11.74 -12.45
CA LEU A 283 3.24 -12.60 -11.40
C LEU A 283 2.17 -13.47 -10.72
N THR A 284 0.97 -13.57 -11.29
CA THR A 284 -0.18 -14.29 -10.70
C THR A 284 -0.60 -15.57 -11.43
N THR A 285 0.17 -16.12 -12.38
CA THR A 285 -0.22 -17.39 -13.01
C THR A 285 0.96 -18.29 -13.37
N SER A 286 1.29 -19.25 -12.51
CA SER A 286 1.89 -20.53 -12.90
C SER A 286 1.61 -21.59 -11.82
N TRP A 287 0.71 -22.50 -12.14
CA TRP A 287 0.42 -23.72 -11.39
C TRP A 287 1.44 -24.82 -11.72
N GLY A 288 1.82 -25.58 -10.69
CA GLY A 288 2.06 -27.02 -10.71
C GLY A 288 3.25 -27.56 -11.53
N GLN A 289 4.27 -28.10 -10.84
CA GLN A 289 4.81 -29.43 -11.15
C GLN A 289 5.76 -29.95 -10.04
N THR A 290 5.36 -31.11 -9.50
CA THR A 290 6.15 -32.28 -9.06
C THR A 290 7.28 -32.13 -8.02
N VAL A 291 7.01 -32.69 -6.85
CA VAL A 291 7.99 -33.14 -5.85
C VAL A 291 8.56 -34.50 -6.29
N PRO A 292 9.89 -34.74 -6.32
CA PRO A 292 10.40 -36.09 -6.35
C PRO A 292 10.48 -36.62 -4.90
N VAL A 293 9.80 -37.73 -4.67
CA VAL A 293 10.02 -38.60 -3.50
C VAL A 293 11.34 -39.32 -3.73
N SER A 294 12.29 -39.16 -2.83
CA SER A 294 13.46 -40.03 -2.73
C SER A 294 13.31 -40.94 -1.52
N SER A 295 13.24 -42.23 -1.82
CA SER A 295 13.27 -43.40 -0.93
C SER A 295 14.53 -43.50 -0.09
#